data_AF-A0A2S2NPN3-F1
#
_entry.id   AF-A0A2S2NPN3-F1
#
_cell.length_a   1.000
_cell.length_b   1.000
_cell.length_c   1.000
_cell.angle_alpha   90.00
_cell.angle_beta   90.00
_cell.angle_gamma   90.00
#
_symmetry.space_group_name_H-M   'P 1'
#
loop_
_entity.id
_entity.type
_entity.pdbx_description
1 polymer ?
#
loop_
_entity_poly.entity_id
_entity_poly.type
_entity_poly.pdbx_seq_one_letter_code
_entity_poly.pdbx_strand_id
1 'polypeptide(L)'
;VFETLCESTYYINNEDVLEPLISYFEDTWIGRPNRRRRKNPRFPISLWNCFTSTISGLPRTNNYVEGWHRGFNNLLSSCHPTIWKFIEAIQKEQSLNDMKINQYIAGTIEPSRKRKRDTLKELVNDYENRERLEYLRGVAYNLSYQI
;
A
#
# COMPACT_ATOMS: atom_id res chain seq x y z
N VAL A 1 11.73 -5.93 18.10
CA VAL A 1 12.50 -5.21 17.08
C VAL A 1 12.78 -3.79 17.53
N PHE A 2 11.79 -2.89 17.63
CA PHE A 2 12.06 -1.53 18.11
C PHE A 2 12.60 -1.50 19.54
N GLU A 3 11.94 -2.18 20.49
CA GLU A 3 12.44 -2.29 21.87
C GLU A 3 13.82 -2.94 21.93
N THR A 4 14.00 -4.03 21.17
CA THR A 4 15.28 -4.74 21.03
C THR A 4 16.41 -3.85 20.49
N LEU A 5 16.08 -2.85 19.66
CA LEU A 5 17.04 -1.86 19.16
C LEU A 5 17.41 -0.86 20.27
N CYS A 6 16.43 -0.41 21.04
CA CYS A 6 16.64 0.50 22.17
C CYS A 6 17.43 -0.18 23.31
N GLU A 7 17.32 -1.50 23.43
CA GLU A 7 18.11 -2.30 24.38
C GLU A 7 19.52 -2.68 23.87
N SER A 8 19.85 -2.32 22.62
CA SER A 8 21.14 -2.70 22.03
C SER A 8 22.31 -1.94 22.65
N THR A 9 23.47 -2.59 22.73
CA THR A 9 24.72 -1.96 23.22
C THR A 9 25.10 -0.73 22.40
N TYR A 10 24.77 -0.71 21.11
CA TYR A 10 24.98 0.44 20.25
C TYR A 10 24.13 1.65 20.67
N TYR A 11 22.86 1.43 21.03
CA TYR A 11 22.00 2.49 21.53
C TYR A 11 22.51 3.04 22.85
N ILE A 12 22.76 2.15 23.81
CA ILE A 12 23.22 2.51 25.16
C ILE A 12 24.52 3.32 25.11
N ASN A 13 25.45 2.96 24.22
CA ASN A 13 26.72 3.66 24.09
C ASN A 13 26.62 5.05 23.41
N ASN A 14 25.49 5.37 22.77
CA ASN A 14 25.27 6.63 22.03
C ASN A 14 23.93 7.28 22.41
N GLU A 15 23.46 7.02 23.64
CA GLU A 15 22.14 7.42 24.12
C GLU A 15 21.94 8.94 24.03
N ASP A 16 22.96 9.72 24.39
CA ASP A 16 22.95 11.17 24.36
C ASP A 16 22.64 11.75 22.96
N VAL A 17 23.10 11.07 21.91
CA VAL A 17 22.87 11.47 20.52
C VAL A 17 21.56 10.89 19.96
N LEU A 18 21.21 9.67 20.36
CA LEU A 18 20.09 8.92 19.76
C LEU A 18 18.75 9.12 20.49
N GLU A 19 18.76 9.51 21.76
CA GLU A 19 17.55 9.74 22.57
C GLU A 19 16.59 10.75 21.90
N PRO A 20 17.04 11.91 21.36
CA PRO A 20 16.14 12.83 20.65
C PRO A 20 15.49 12.19 19.41
N LEU A 21 16.22 11.31 18.71
CA LEU A 21 15.74 10.61 17.53
C LEU A 21 14.70 9.55 17.90
N ILE A 22 14.97 8.73 18.93
CA ILE A 22 14.03 7.72 19.42
C ILE A 22 12.76 8.37 19.95
N SER A 23 12.90 9.41 20.78
CA SER A 23 11.77 10.20 21.27
C SER A 23 10.91 10.74 20.13
N TYR A 24 11.52 11.21 19.05
CA TYR A 24 10.78 11.67 17.87
C TYR A 24 9.96 10.54 17.22
N PHE A 25 10.54 9.36 17.03
CA PHE A 25 9.82 8.21 16.45
C PHE A 25 8.69 7.71 17.35
N GLU A 26 8.92 7.65 18.66
CA GLU A 26 7.89 7.28 19.62
C GLU A 26 6.73 8.27 19.63
N ASP A 27 6.99 9.58 19.65
CA ASP A 27 5.93 10.58 19.67
C ASP A 27 5.19 10.66 18.32
N THR A 28 5.90 10.43 17.22
CA THR A 28 5.35 10.66 15.88
C THR A 28 4.64 9.44 15.31
N TRP A 29 5.18 8.22 15.48
CA TRP A 29 4.76 7.04 14.70
C TRP A 29 4.38 5.81 15.54
N ILE A 30 5.01 5.58 16.69
CA ILE A 30 4.88 4.31 17.45
C ILE A 30 3.98 4.46 18.68
N GLY A 31 4.15 5.56 19.43
CA GLY A 31 3.52 5.84 20.71
C GLY A 31 4.41 5.46 21.89
N ARG A 32 4.65 6.40 22.82
CA ARG A 32 5.45 6.14 24.03
C ARG A 32 4.82 5.05 24.91
N PRO A 33 5.61 4.14 25.50
CA PRO A 33 5.13 3.19 26.49
C PRO A 33 4.60 3.91 27.74
N ASN A 34 3.43 3.50 28.23
CA ASN A 34 2.88 3.87 29.53
C ASN A 34 2.52 2.58 30.29
N ARG A 35 2.41 2.64 31.63
CA ARG A 35 2.27 1.50 32.56
C ARG A 35 1.26 0.40 32.17
N ARG A 36 0.27 0.69 31.32
CA ARG A 36 -0.74 -0.28 30.87
C ARG A 36 -0.95 -0.34 29.36
N ARG A 37 -0.57 0.70 28.61
CA ARG A 37 -0.81 0.85 27.15
C ARG A 37 0.22 1.82 26.57
N ARG A 38 0.43 1.81 25.25
CA ARG A 38 1.15 2.90 24.58
C ARG A 38 0.24 4.12 24.44
N LYS A 39 0.82 5.33 24.54
CA LYS A 39 0.13 6.58 24.19
C LYS A 39 -0.13 6.60 22.68
N ASN A 40 -1.21 7.25 22.24
CA ASN A 40 -1.44 7.44 20.81
C ASN A 40 -0.34 8.33 20.21
N PRO A 41 0.35 7.89 19.15
CA PRO A 41 1.30 8.74 18.43
C PRO A 41 0.56 9.83 17.65
N ARG A 42 1.32 10.84 17.18
CA ARG A 42 0.80 11.90 16.30
C ARG A 42 0.15 11.34 15.04
N PHE A 43 0.74 10.29 14.47
CA PHE A 43 0.20 9.55 13.34
C PHE A 43 -0.07 8.10 13.75
N PRO A 44 -1.36 7.73 13.97
CA PRO A 44 -1.74 6.39 14.39
C PRO A 44 -1.24 5.30 13.45
N ILE A 45 -0.89 4.13 14.01
CA ILE A 45 -0.41 2.98 13.23
C ILE A 45 -1.39 2.57 12.13
N SER A 46 -2.68 2.63 12.40
CA SER A 46 -3.73 2.32 11.42
C SER A 46 -3.72 3.23 10.19
N LEU A 47 -3.11 4.41 10.27
CA LEU A 47 -3.02 5.36 9.14
C LEU A 47 -1.97 4.94 8.12
N TRP A 48 -0.82 4.43 8.59
CA TRP A 48 0.33 4.14 7.73
C TRP A 48 0.58 2.63 7.52
N ASN A 49 -0.05 1.77 8.32
CA ASN A 49 0.11 0.33 8.19
C ASN A 49 -0.70 -0.21 7.00
N CYS A 50 0.01 -0.82 6.04
CA CYS A 50 -0.56 -1.40 4.82
C CYS A 50 -0.78 -2.92 4.88
N PHE A 51 -0.70 -3.54 6.07
CA PHE A 51 -0.81 -4.98 6.27
C PHE A 51 -2.15 -5.52 5.74
N THR A 52 -3.27 -4.96 6.21
CA THR A 52 -4.61 -5.36 5.79
C THR A 52 -4.83 -5.16 4.30
N SER A 53 -4.46 -3.98 3.78
CA SER A 53 -4.54 -3.66 2.35
C SER A 53 -3.76 -4.65 1.49
N THR A 54 -2.60 -5.12 1.97
CA THR A 54 -1.76 -6.07 1.24
C THR A 54 -2.37 -7.46 1.21
N ILE A 55 -2.90 -7.96 2.33
CA ILE A 55 -3.62 -9.24 2.41
C ILE A 55 -4.87 -9.21 1.54
N SER A 56 -5.65 -8.14 1.62
CA SER A 56 -6.86 -7.94 0.80
C SER A 56 -6.54 -7.76 -0.68
N GLY A 57 -5.27 -7.65 -1.08
CA GLY A 57 -4.92 -7.42 -2.46
C GLY A 57 -5.47 -6.07 -2.97
N LEU A 58 -5.49 -5.04 -2.12
CA LEU A 58 -5.84 -3.67 -2.48
C LEU A 58 -4.65 -2.90 -3.08
N PRO A 59 -4.86 -2.18 -4.20
CA PRO A 59 -3.76 -1.54 -4.92
C PRO A 59 -3.02 -0.57 -4.00
N ARG A 60 -1.69 -0.60 -4.04
CA ARG A 60 -0.84 0.26 -3.19
C ARG A 60 -0.70 1.68 -3.73
N THR A 61 -0.87 1.82 -5.05
CA THR A 61 -0.83 3.10 -5.75
C THR A 61 -2.12 3.28 -6.52
N ASN A 62 -2.41 4.52 -6.88
CA ASN A 62 -3.52 4.92 -7.72
C ASN A 62 -3.30 4.60 -9.22
N ASN A 63 -2.27 3.84 -9.62
CA ASN A 63 -1.93 3.56 -11.02
C ASN A 63 -3.13 3.07 -11.86
N TYR A 64 -4.03 2.29 -11.26
CA TYR A 64 -5.25 1.83 -11.95
C TYR A 64 -6.21 2.99 -12.24
N VAL A 65 -6.40 3.88 -11.26
CA VAL A 65 -7.22 5.09 -11.39
C VAL A 65 -6.58 6.06 -12.37
N GLU A 66 -5.26 6.27 -12.30
CA GLU A 66 -4.53 7.11 -13.26
C GLU A 66 -4.60 6.54 -14.68
N GLY A 67 -4.49 5.21 -14.83
CA GLY A 67 -4.65 4.52 -16.09
C GLY A 67 -6.05 4.70 -16.67
N TRP A 68 -7.08 4.55 -15.82
CA TRP A 68 -8.46 4.80 -16.22
C TRP A 68 -8.69 6.27 -16.59
N HIS A 69 -8.26 7.22 -15.75
CA HIS A 69 -8.35 8.66 -16.05
C HIS A 69 -7.65 9.01 -17.37
N ARG A 70 -6.47 8.43 -17.64
CA ARG A 70 -5.76 8.65 -18.90
C ARG A 70 -6.55 8.10 -20.09
N GLY A 71 -7.11 6.90 -19.99
CA GLY A 71 -7.96 6.30 -21.02
C GLY A 71 -9.22 7.13 -21.27
N PHE A 72 -9.89 7.56 -20.20
CA PHE A 72 -11.08 8.38 -20.26
C PHE A 72 -10.81 9.77 -20.85
N ASN A 73 -9.69 10.40 -20.48
CA ASN A 73 -9.29 11.69 -21.05
C ASN A 73 -8.99 11.57 -22.56
N ASN A 74 -8.37 10.46 -22.98
CA ASN A 74 -8.19 10.16 -24.40
C ASN A 74 -9.53 9.96 -25.11
N LEU A 75 -10.50 9.30 -24.47
CA LEU A 75 -11.86 9.12 -25.02
C LEU A 75 -12.55 10.46 -25.29
N LEU A 76 -12.40 11.42 -24.37
CA LEU A 76 -12.94 12.77 -24.51
C LEU A 76 -12.23 13.58 -25.61
N SER A 77 -10.93 13.31 -25.85
CA SER A 77 -10.10 13.97 -26.88
C SER A 77 -10.19 15.51 -26.83
N SER A 78 -10.38 16.08 -25.64
CA SER A 78 -10.57 17.52 -25.43
C SER A 78 -10.23 17.90 -23.99
N CYS A 79 -9.53 19.02 -23.80
CA CYS A 79 -9.25 19.57 -22.47
C CYS A 79 -10.50 20.16 -21.79
N HIS A 80 -11.48 20.59 -22.59
CA HIS A 80 -12.71 21.23 -22.11
C HIS A 80 -13.93 20.70 -22.90
N PRO A 81 -14.34 19.44 -22.66
CA PRO A 81 -15.50 18.87 -23.33
C PRO A 81 -16.78 19.61 -22.92
N THR A 82 -17.72 19.73 -23.87
CA THR A 82 -19.08 20.18 -23.53
C THR A 82 -19.78 19.12 -22.69
N ILE A 83 -20.81 19.52 -21.93
CA ILE A 83 -21.60 18.58 -21.13
C ILE A 83 -22.15 17.41 -21.98
N TRP A 84 -22.54 17.68 -23.22
CA TRP A 84 -23.03 16.66 -24.15
C TRP A 84 -21.96 15.64 -24.53
N LYS A 85 -20.76 16.10 -24.93
CA LYS A 85 -19.63 15.21 -25.22
C LYS A 85 -19.23 14.39 -24.00
N PHE A 86 -19.31 14.98 -22.81
CA PHE A 86 -19.03 14.29 -21.56
C PHE A 86 -20.05 13.17 -21.28
N ILE A 87 -21.35 13.43 -21.47
CA ILE A 87 -22.40 12.42 -21.33
C ILE A 87 -22.21 11.28 -22.33
N GLU A 88 -21.92 11.59 -23.60
CA GLU A 88 -21.64 10.58 -24.64
C GLU A 88 -20.42 9.72 -24.27
N ALA A 89 -19.37 10.32 -23.73
CA ALA A 89 -18.19 9.58 -23.28
C ALA A 89 -18.50 8.64 -22.11
N ILE A 90 -19.34 9.06 -21.15
CA ILE A 90 -19.81 8.19 -20.06
C ILE A 90 -20.60 7.01 -20.60
N GLN A 91 -21.53 7.25 -21.53
CA GLN A 91 -22.32 6.17 -22.16
C GLN A 91 -21.42 5.16 -22.87
N LYS A 92 -20.37 5.64 -23.56
CA LYS A 92 -19.41 4.79 -24.23
C LYS A 92 -18.54 3.99 -23.26
N GLU A 93 -18.05 4.58 -22.17
CA GLU A 93 -17.36 3.84 -21.10
C GLU A 93 -18.26 2.76 -20.49
N GLN A 94 -19.52 3.08 -20.22
CA GLN A 94 -20.49 2.12 -19.70
C GLN A 94 -20.65 0.93 -20.65
N SER A 95 -20.85 1.20 -21.95
CA SER A 95 -20.98 0.15 -22.97
C SER A 95 -19.73 -0.76 -23.04
N LEU A 96 -18.53 -0.16 -22.96
CA LEU A 96 -17.28 -0.93 -22.93
C LEU A 96 -17.17 -1.80 -21.67
N ASN A 97 -17.65 -1.31 -20.53
CA ASN A 97 -17.62 -2.05 -19.28
C ASN A 97 -18.63 -3.21 -19.28
N ASP A 98 -19.84 -2.97 -19.79
CA ASP A 98 -20.87 -4.00 -19.96
C ASP A 98 -20.37 -5.12 -20.89
N MET A 99 -19.66 -4.77 -21.97
CA MET A 99 -19.03 -5.74 -22.85
C MET A 99 -18.02 -6.61 -22.12
N LYS A 100 -17.16 -6.02 -21.26
CA LYS A 100 -16.19 -6.77 -20.43
C LYS A 100 -16.88 -7.69 -19.42
N ILE A 101 -17.96 -7.23 -18.78
CA ILE A 101 -18.75 -8.03 -17.85
C ILE A 101 -19.38 -9.22 -18.58
N ASN A 102 -19.98 -9.00 -19.74
CA ASN A 102 -20.58 -10.06 -20.54
C ASN A 102 -19.54 -11.09 -21.03
N GLN A 103 -18.35 -10.64 -21.43
CA GLN A 103 -17.21 -11.50 -21.74
C GLN A 103 -16.82 -12.37 -20.54
N TYR A 104 -16.68 -11.75 -19.36
CA TYR A 104 -16.38 -12.48 -18.13
C TYR A 104 -17.46 -13.54 -17.81
N ILE A 105 -18.75 -13.18 -17.91
CA ILE A 105 -19.88 -14.11 -17.72
C ILE A 105 -19.84 -15.25 -18.75
N ALA A 106 -19.46 -14.97 -20.00
CA ALA A 106 -19.30 -15.96 -21.06
C ALA A 106 -18.08 -16.88 -20.86
N GLY A 107 -17.30 -16.68 -19.79
CA GLY A 107 -16.15 -17.53 -19.45
C GLY A 107 -14.89 -17.23 -20.27
N THR A 108 -14.84 -16.11 -21.00
CA THR A 108 -13.59 -15.71 -21.65
C THR A 108 -12.60 -15.25 -20.59
N ILE A 109 -11.50 -15.99 -20.44
CA ILE A 109 -10.44 -15.69 -19.48
C ILE A 109 -9.51 -14.67 -20.12
N GLU A 110 -9.45 -13.45 -19.59
CA GLU A 110 -8.38 -12.53 -19.98
C GLU A 110 -7.02 -13.11 -19.56
N PRO A 111 -5.99 -13.07 -20.42
CA PRO A 111 -4.67 -13.56 -20.08
C PRO A 111 -4.13 -12.79 -18.88
N SER A 112 -4.03 -13.45 -17.72
CA SER A 112 -3.48 -12.83 -16.52
C SER A 112 -2.00 -12.53 -16.78
N ARG A 113 -1.63 -11.25 -16.84
CA ARG A 113 -0.21 -10.89 -16.68
C ARG A 113 0.14 -11.20 -15.24
N LYS A 114 0.91 -12.27 -14.98
CA LYS A 114 1.44 -12.58 -13.65
C LYS A 114 2.10 -11.31 -13.09
N ARG A 115 1.57 -10.77 -12.00
CA ARG A 115 2.13 -9.58 -11.35
C ARG A 115 2.93 -10.05 -10.15
N LYS A 116 4.17 -9.56 -9.98
CA LYS A 116 5.05 -9.77 -8.79
C LYS A 116 4.42 -9.39 -7.43
N ARG A 117 3.17 -8.97 -7.41
CA ARG A 117 2.42 -8.57 -6.22
C ARG A 117 2.10 -9.75 -5.31
N ASP A 118 2.03 -10.94 -5.89
CA ASP A 118 1.61 -12.15 -5.18
C ASP A 118 2.66 -12.58 -4.14
N THR A 119 3.95 -12.30 -4.38
CA THR A 119 5.05 -12.65 -3.45
C THR A 119 5.03 -11.88 -2.13
N LEU A 120 4.69 -10.58 -2.17
CA LEU A 120 4.56 -9.78 -0.93
C LEU A 120 3.32 -10.20 -0.15
N LYS A 121 2.22 -10.53 -0.84
CA LYS A 121 1.00 -11.01 -0.20
C LYS A 121 1.23 -12.34 0.51
N GLU A 122 1.93 -13.28 -0.14
CA GLU A 122 2.35 -14.54 0.48
C GLU A 122 3.23 -14.31 1.72
N LEU A 123 4.22 -13.42 1.62
CA LEU A 123 5.09 -13.07 2.76
C LEU A 123 4.29 -12.48 3.94
N VAL A 124 3.34 -11.59 3.66
CA VAL A 124 2.50 -10.96 4.69
C VAL A 124 1.54 -11.95 5.33
N ASN A 125 0.98 -12.89 4.56
CA ASN A 125 0.14 -13.95 5.10
C ASN A 125 0.92 -14.89 6.05
N ASP A 126 2.22 -15.07 5.81
CA ASP A 126 3.11 -15.92 6.61
C ASP A 126 3.78 -15.16 7.78
N TYR A 127 3.24 -14.00 8.17
CA TYR A 127 3.83 -13.13 9.20
C TYR A 127 4.04 -13.83 10.55
N GLU A 128 3.04 -14.57 11.05
CA GLU A 128 3.09 -15.20 12.38
C GLU A 128 4.08 -16.36 12.46
N ASN A 129 4.43 -16.99 11.32
CA ASN A 129 5.31 -18.16 11.29
C ASN A 129 6.79 -17.81 11.10
N ARG A 130 7.13 -16.52 10.94
CA ARG A 130 8.49 -16.06 10.63
C ARG A 130 9.11 -15.29 11.78
N GLU A 131 10.44 -15.36 11.84
CA GLU A 131 11.18 -14.45 12.71
C GLU A 131 10.98 -12.99 12.22
N ARG A 132 10.79 -12.07 13.17
CA ARG A 132 10.48 -10.65 12.87
C ARG A 132 11.54 -9.98 11.98
N LEU A 133 12.82 -10.30 12.17
CA LEU A 133 13.91 -9.74 11.36
C LEU A 133 13.92 -10.32 9.94
N GLU A 134 13.70 -11.62 9.79
CA GLU A 134 13.58 -12.26 8.48
C GLU A 134 12.37 -11.73 7.70
N TYR A 135 11.25 -11.53 8.39
CA TYR A 135 10.06 -10.89 7.81
C TYR A 135 10.39 -9.48 7.29
N LEU A 136 11.02 -8.63 8.10
CA LEU A 136 11.40 -7.27 7.70
C LEU A 136 12.39 -7.26 6.52
N ARG A 137 13.35 -8.19 6.50
CA ARG A 137 14.24 -8.37 5.35
C ARG A 137 13.46 -8.75 4.09
N GLY A 138 12.53 -9.70 4.20
CA GLY A 138 11.66 -10.09 3.09
C GLY A 138 10.85 -8.91 2.54
N VAL A 139 10.31 -8.06 3.44
CA VAL A 139 9.59 -6.85 3.05
C VAL A 139 10.52 -5.87 2.33
N ALA A 140 11.73 -5.64 2.86
CA ALA A 140 12.72 -4.74 2.26
C ALA A 140 13.10 -5.16 0.83
N TYR A 141 13.36 -6.45 0.60
CA TYR A 141 13.61 -6.96 -0.76
C TYR A 141 12.43 -6.70 -1.70
N ASN A 142 11.19 -6.94 -1.25
CA ASN A 142 10.03 -6.69 -2.10
C ASN A 142 9.84 -5.20 -2.44
N LEU A 143 10.29 -4.28 -1.58
CA LEU A 143 10.24 -2.83 -1.83
C LEU A 143 11.35 -2.38 -2.78
N SER A 144 12.58 -2.88 -2.65
CA SER A 144 13.72 -2.48 -3.47
C SER A 144 13.58 -2.85 -4.95
N TYR A 145 12.83 -3.91 -5.26
CA TYR A 145 12.60 -4.37 -6.64
C TYR A 145 11.36 -3.76 -7.31
N GLN A 146 10.74 -2.74 -6.70
CA GLN A 146 9.52 -2.10 -7.20
C GLN A 146 9.66 -0.59 -7.47
N ILE A 147 10.81 -0.01 -7.11
CA ILE A 147 11.21 1.36 -7.45
C ILE A 147 12.00 1.32 -8.77
#